data_AF-A0A7C3P967-F1
#
_entry.id   AF-A0A7C3P967-F1
#
_cell.length_a   1.000
_cell.length_b   1.000
_cell.length_c   1.000
_cell.angle_alpha   90.00
_cell.angle_beta   90.00
_cell.angle_gamma   90.00
#
_symmetry.space_group_name_H-M   'P 1'
#
loop_
_entity.id
_entity.type
_entity.pdbx_description
1 polymer ?
#
loop_
_entity_poly.entity_id
_entity_poly.type
_entity_poly.pdbx_seq_one_letter_code
_entity_poly.pdbx_strand_id
1 'polypeptide(L)'
;MDPLDRMVPIVRLGTVDSTQLEARRWLGGPEAASTPQGGGRMFIAREQTAGRGRLGRAWQSPPGGLWTTIAWNSPELQNREGRESGAWIERLGIRLGVACLHVVAEATRDPVSSPDVLLKWPNDILMNGRKVCGLLVEVVGKWVLVGVGMNVNNAAPDVIRMGGIAAASLRECRGREFDLDRLSLDLREHVVQALRRDRLTPESLGFARARLVGAPAEKLLEAAANARTESRAGNDS
;
A
#
# COMPACT_ATOMS: atom_id res chain seq x y z
N MET A 1 -20.04 14.19 -4.81
CA MET A 1 -19.17 13.14 -5.39
C MET A 1 -17.77 13.42 -4.90
N ASP A 2 -17.16 12.48 -4.19
CA ASP A 2 -15.80 12.63 -3.66
C ASP A 2 -14.83 12.87 -4.83
N PRO A 3 -13.96 13.89 -4.80
CA PRO A 3 -12.94 14.09 -5.83
C PRO A 3 -12.12 12.83 -6.14
N LEU A 4 -11.91 11.95 -5.17
CA LEU A 4 -11.22 10.67 -5.37
C LEU A 4 -11.99 9.70 -6.25
N ASP A 5 -13.33 9.74 -6.28
CA ASP A 5 -14.15 8.85 -7.11
C ASP A 5 -13.93 9.09 -8.60
N ARG A 6 -13.61 10.33 -8.97
CA ARG A 6 -13.25 10.68 -10.35
C ARG A 6 -11.77 10.41 -10.64
N MET A 7 -10.90 10.68 -9.67
CA MET A 7 -9.46 10.61 -9.86
C MET A 7 -8.92 9.17 -9.81
N VAL A 8 -9.46 8.35 -8.91
CA VAL A 8 -9.10 6.94 -8.69
C VAL A 8 -10.39 6.13 -8.44
N PRO A 9 -11.19 5.87 -9.50
CA PRO A 9 -12.38 5.04 -9.40
C PRO A 9 -12.05 3.63 -8.91
N ILE A 10 -12.98 3.04 -8.15
CA ILE A 10 -12.89 1.68 -7.64
C ILE A 10 -13.61 0.73 -8.60
N VAL A 11 -12.92 -0.32 -9.01
CA VAL A 11 -13.47 -1.46 -9.76
C VAL A 11 -13.50 -2.68 -8.85
N ARG A 12 -14.70 -3.22 -8.61
CA ARG A 12 -14.89 -4.43 -7.81
C ARG A 12 -14.95 -5.65 -8.73
N LEU A 13 -14.19 -6.67 -8.37
CA LEU A 13 -13.99 -7.89 -9.12
C LEU A 13 -14.44 -9.09 -8.28
N GLY A 14 -14.88 -10.15 -8.94
CA GLY A 14 -15.17 -11.43 -8.30
C GLY A 14 -13.88 -12.17 -7.90
N THR A 15 -13.73 -13.38 -8.42
CA THR A 15 -12.48 -14.14 -8.29
C THR A 15 -11.58 -13.84 -9.48
N VAL A 16 -10.33 -13.47 -9.21
CA VAL A 16 -9.31 -13.21 -10.25
C VAL A 16 -8.01 -13.95 -9.90
N ASP A 17 -7.05 -13.97 -10.81
CA ASP A 17 -5.72 -14.51 -10.50
C ASP A 17 -4.95 -13.59 -9.55
N SER A 18 -4.83 -12.30 -9.87
CA SER A 18 -4.32 -11.28 -8.97
C SER A 18 -4.77 -9.89 -9.38
N THR A 19 -5.15 -9.03 -8.42
CA THR A 19 -5.40 -7.60 -8.67
C THR A 19 -4.19 -6.88 -9.26
N GLN A 20 -2.97 -7.36 -8.96
CA GLN A 20 -1.74 -6.82 -9.53
C GLN A 20 -1.65 -7.09 -11.04
N LEU A 21 -2.11 -8.27 -11.47
CA LEU A 21 -2.17 -8.64 -12.88
C LEU A 21 -3.33 -7.95 -13.58
N GLU A 22 -4.48 -7.81 -12.93
CA GLU A 22 -5.61 -7.03 -13.43
C GLU A 22 -5.23 -5.57 -13.69
N ALA A 23 -4.50 -4.95 -12.75
CA ALA A 23 -3.98 -3.61 -12.97
C ALA A 23 -3.06 -3.54 -14.20
N ARG A 24 -2.15 -4.51 -14.38
CA ARG A 24 -1.27 -4.59 -15.58
C ARG A 24 -2.05 -4.78 -16.88
N ARG A 25 -3.12 -5.61 -16.88
CA ARG A 25 -4.02 -5.76 -18.03
C ARG A 25 -4.68 -4.43 -18.38
N TRP A 26 -5.19 -3.73 -17.37
CA TRP A 26 -5.82 -2.42 -17.56
C TRP A 26 -4.85 -1.36 -18.11
N LEU A 27 -3.57 -1.39 -17.73
CA LEU A 27 -2.56 -0.47 -18.29
C LEU A 27 -2.42 -0.56 -19.82
N GLY A 28 -2.75 -1.72 -20.42
CA GLY A 28 -2.75 -1.92 -21.88
C GLY A 28 -4.02 -1.42 -22.58
N GLY A 29 -5.02 -0.95 -21.83
CA GLY A 29 -6.30 -0.48 -22.36
C GLY A 29 -6.34 1.02 -22.67
N PRO A 30 -7.35 1.46 -23.46
CA PRO A 30 -7.49 2.86 -23.87
C PRO A 30 -7.74 3.81 -22.69
N GLU A 31 -8.42 3.34 -21.65
CA GLU A 31 -8.73 4.16 -20.49
C GLU A 31 -7.46 4.57 -19.72
N ALA A 32 -6.54 3.62 -19.50
CA ALA A 32 -5.25 3.91 -18.89
C ALA A 32 -4.46 4.91 -19.76
N ALA A 33 -4.49 4.77 -21.09
CA ALA A 33 -3.83 5.70 -22.00
C ALA A 33 -4.36 7.15 -21.84
N SER A 34 -5.67 7.32 -21.64
CA SER A 34 -6.31 8.62 -21.42
C SER A 34 -6.26 9.15 -19.98
N THR A 35 -5.77 8.37 -19.02
CA THR A 35 -5.77 8.77 -17.60
C THR A 35 -4.75 9.89 -17.36
N PRO A 36 -5.16 11.04 -16.80
CA PRO A 36 -4.27 12.17 -16.58
C PRO A 36 -3.19 11.86 -15.54
N GLN A 37 -2.14 12.68 -15.52
CA GLN A 37 -1.14 12.66 -14.45
C GLN A 37 -1.82 12.89 -13.10
N GLY A 38 -1.46 12.09 -12.09
CA GLY A 38 -2.12 12.11 -10.79
C GLY A 38 -3.54 11.50 -10.80
N GLY A 39 -3.92 10.81 -11.87
CA GLY A 39 -5.09 9.94 -11.92
C GLY A 39 -4.71 8.46 -11.78
N GLY A 40 -5.72 7.61 -11.68
CA GLY A 40 -5.50 6.18 -11.53
C GLY A 40 -6.77 5.35 -11.47
N ARG A 41 -6.64 4.13 -10.96
CA ARG A 41 -7.76 3.22 -10.70
C ARG A 41 -7.40 2.28 -9.56
N MET A 42 -8.37 1.94 -8.73
CA MET A 42 -8.23 0.92 -7.70
C MET A 42 -9.03 -0.33 -8.08
N PHE A 43 -8.38 -1.48 -8.04
CA PHE A 43 -9.03 -2.78 -8.20
C PHE A 43 -9.19 -3.43 -6.84
N ILE A 44 -10.37 -3.99 -6.57
CA ILE A 44 -10.66 -4.76 -5.36
C ILE A 44 -11.22 -6.11 -5.79
N ALA A 45 -10.55 -7.19 -5.42
CA ALA A 45 -11.05 -8.53 -5.68
C ALA A 45 -11.71 -9.12 -4.44
N ARG A 46 -12.79 -9.89 -4.63
CA ARG A 46 -13.35 -10.74 -3.59
C ARG A 46 -12.35 -11.83 -3.19
N GLU A 47 -11.62 -12.37 -4.16
CA GLU A 47 -10.69 -13.49 -3.98
C GLU A 47 -9.57 -13.44 -5.04
N GLN A 48 -8.35 -13.85 -4.68
CA GLN A 48 -7.25 -14.08 -5.64
C GLN A 48 -6.78 -15.54 -5.60
N THR A 49 -6.71 -16.20 -6.77
CA THR A 49 -6.25 -17.59 -6.88
C THR A 49 -4.72 -17.70 -7.02
N ALA A 50 -4.05 -16.63 -7.42
CA ALA A 50 -2.60 -16.55 -7.61
C ALA A 50 -2.05 -15.21 -7.09
N GLY A 51 -2.52 -14.80 -5.90
CA GLY A 51 -2.10 -13.56 -5.25
C GLY A 51 -0.58 -13.48 -5.08
N ARG A 52 -0.03 -12.27 -5.23
CA ARG A 52 1.43 -12.04 -5.29
C ARG A 52 1.93 -11.21 -4.12
N GLY A 53 3.07 -11.59 -3.60
CA GLY A 53 3.89 -10.85 -2.66
C GLY A 53 5.30 -10.62 -3.19
N ARG A 54 6.10 -9.90 -2.42
CA ARG A 54 7.51 -9.60 -2.79
C ARG A 54 8.32 -10.86 -3.03
N LEU A 55 9.31 -10.74 -3.93
CA LEU A 55 10.25 -11.81 -4.28
C LEU A 55 9.53 -13.06 -4.82
N GLY A 56 8.42 -12.87 -5.54
CA GLY A 56 7.65 -13.96 -6.15
C GLY A 56 6.86 -14.84 -5.18
N ARG A 57 6.80 -14.48 -3.89
CA ARG A 57 6.08 -15.27 -2.88
C ARG A 57 4.57 -15.18 -3.10
N ALA A 58 3.85 -16.29 -2.94
CA ALA A 58 2.39 -16.30 -3.03
C ALA A 58 1.74 -15.53 -1.86
N TRP A 59 0.66 -14.80 -2.11
CA TRP A 59 -0.19 -14.20 -1.08
C TRP A 59 -1.56 -14.87 -1.13
N GLN A 60 -1.97 -15.51 -0.03
CA GLN A 60 -3.27 -16.17 0.01
C GLN A 60 -4.38 -15.12 0.18
N SER A 61 -5.44 -15.22 -0.61
CA SER A 61 -6.51 -14.22 -0.66
C SER A 61 -7.89 -14.84 -0.75
N PRO A 62 -8.33 -15.60 0.26
CA PRO A 62 -9.69 -16.11 0.31
C PRO A 62 -10.69 -14.96 0.50
N PRO A 63 -12.00 -15.19 0.30
CA PRO A 63 -13.04 -14.22 0.64
C PRO A 63 -12.93 -13.71 2.09
N GLY A 64 -13.24 -12.43 2.29
CA GLY A 64 -13.30 -11.79 3.62
C GLY A 64 -12.10 -10.91 3.98
N GLY A 65 -11.00 -10.94 3.20
CA GLY A 65 -9.95 -9.92 3.31
C GLY A 65 -10.11 -8.80 2.29
N LEU A 66 -9.23 -7.82 2.35
CA LEU A 66 -9.18 -6.69 1.43
C LEU A 66 -7.97 -6.88 0.49
N TRP A 67 -8.27 -7.28 -0.75
CA TRP A 67 -7.27 -7.61 -1.78
C TRP A 67 -7.32 -6.57 -2.87
N THR A 68 -6.32 -5.69 -2.93
CA THR A 68 -6.41 -4.49 -3.75
C THR A 68 -5.14 -4.20 -4.50
N THR A 69 -5.28 -3.56 -5.66
CA THR A 69 -4.17 -2.87 -6.32
C THR A 69 -4.61 -1.50 -6.78
N ILE A 70 -3.86 -0.46 -6.42
CA ILE A 70 -4.03 0.90 -6.95
C ILE A 70 -3.01 1.11 -8.06
N ALA A 71 -3.49 1.39 -9.27
CA ALA A 71 -2.67 1.84 -10.40
C ALA A 71 -2.68 3.37 -10.44
N TRP A 72 -1.51 3.99 -10.33
CA TRP A 72 -1.34 5.44 -10.21
C TRP A 72 -0.41 5.99 -11.29
N ASN A 73 -0.90 6.93 -12.10
CA ASN A 73 -0.09 7.63 -13.10
C ASN A 73 0.76 8.69 -12.40
N SER A 74 2.00 8.31 -12.06
CA SER A 74 2.82 9.03 -11.09
C SER A 74 3.44 10.29 -11.69
N PRO A 75 3.19 11.48 -11.10
CA PRO A 75 3.89 12.68 -11.51
C PRO A 75 5.41 12.59 -11.35
N GLU A 76 5.87 11.89 -10.30
CA GLU A 76 7.30 11.72 -9.98
C GLU A 76 8.07 10.93 -11.06
N LEU A 77 7.37 10.16 -11.90
CA LEU A 77 7.97 9.33 -12.95
C LEU A 77 7.96 9.99 -14.34
N GLN A 78 7.18 11.05 -14.56
CA GLN A 78 7.00 11.61 -15.92
C GLN A 78 8.24 12.34 -16.47
N ASN A 79 9.10 12.84 -15.58
CA ASN A 79 10.35 13.53 -15.97
C ASN A 79 11.61 12.71 -15.63
N ARG A 80 11.44 11.45 -15.22
CA ARG A 80 12.55 10.54 -14.94
C ARG A 80 12.69 9.64 -16.15
N GLU A 81 13.60 9.98 -17.05
CA GLU A 81 14.00 9.17 -18.21
C GLU A 81 14.48 7.76 -17.79
N GLY A 82 13.56 6.87 -17.41
CA GLY A 82 13.87 5.50 -17.01
C GLY A 82 14.79 5.35 -15.79
N ARG A 83 14.79 6.33 -14.87
CA ARG A 83 15.67 6.34 -13.68
C ARG A 83 14.87 6.29 -12.38
N GLU A 84 14.08 5.24 -12.17
CA GLU A 84 13.74 4.83 -10.81
C GLU A 84 14.97 4.22 -10.13
N SER A 85 15.62 4.98 -9.25
CA SER A 85 16.66 4.41 -8.40
C SER A 85 16.04 3.51 -7.33
N GLY A 86 16.74 2.45 -6.91
CA GLY A 86 16.29 1.61 -5.80
C GLY A 86 15.95 2.43 -4.54
N ALA A 87 16.70 3.50 -4.28
CA ALA A 87 16.44 4.42 -3.19
C ALA A 87 15.10 5.16 -3.31
N TRP A 88 14.65 5.50 -4.52
CA TRP A 88 13.33 6.11 -4.71
C TRP A 88 12.20 5.12 -4.40
N ILE A 89 12.31 3.87 -4.89
CA ILE A 89 11.33 2.81 -4.62
C ILE A 89 11.26 2.53 -3.11
N GLU A 90 12.40 2.50 -2.42
CA GLU A 90 12.44 2.30 -0.96
C GLU A 90 11.76 3.43 -0.19
N ARG A 91 12.02 4.69 -0.55
CA ARG A 91 11.34 5.85 0.06
C ARG A 91 9.84 5.83 -0.18
N LEU A 92 9.41 5.51 -1.40
CA LEU A 92 8.00 5.34 -1.73
C LEU A 92 7.39 4.19 -0.93
N GLY A 93 8.10 3.06 -0.81
CA GLY A 93 7.69 1.91 0.00
C GLY A 93 7.44 2.27 1.46
N ILE A 94 8.33 3.05 2.08
CA ILE A 94 8.10 3.59 3.45
C ILE A 94 6.84 4.46 3.48
N ARG A 95 6.68 5.42 2.56
CA ARG A 95 5.50 6.32 2.53
C ARG A 95 4.20 5.52 2.49
N LEU A 96 4.14 4.52 1.62
CA LEU A 96 2.98 3.64 1.45
C LEU A 96 2.76 2.73 2.66
N GLY A 97 3.84 2.23 3.27
CA GLY A 97 3.77 1.46 4.51
C GLY A 97 3.18 2.28 5.65
N VAL A 98 3.59 3.55 5.80
CA VAL A 98 3.05 4.46 6.81
C VAL A 98 1.57 4.76 6.57
N ALA A 99 1.15 4.92 5.30
CA ALA A 99 -0.26 5.06 4.96
C ALA A 99 -1.11 3.84 5.40
N CYS A 100 -0.62 2.63 5.13
CA CYS A 100 -1.31 1.40 5.57
C CYS A 100 -1.29 1.24 7.10
N LEU A 101 -0.20 1.66 7.76
CA LEU A 101 -0.10 1.68 9.21
C LEU A 101 -1.19 2.56 9.84
N HIS A 102 -1.40 3.77 9.31
CA HIS A 102 -2.47 4.67 9.77
C HIS A 102 -3.85 4.02 9.64
N VAL A 103 -4.15 3.43 8.47
CA VAL A 103 -5.44 2.77 8.21
C VAL A 103 -5.71 1.64 9.21
N VAL A 104 -4.73 0.76 9.43
CA VAL A 104 -4.89 -0.36 10.37
C VAL A 104 -5.01 0.15 11.81
N ALA A 105 -4.17 1.11 12.21
CA ALA A 105 -4.18 1.64 13.57
C ALA A 105 -5.50 2.35 13.90
N GLU A 106 -6.03 3.19 13.00
CA GLU A 106 -7.30 3.88 13.23
C GLU A 106 -8.50 2.92 13.17
N ALA A 107 -8.54 2.01 12.20
CA ALA A 107 -9.65 1.04 12.10
C ALA A 107 -9.78 0.16 13.34
N THR A 108 -8.66 -0.16 13.98
CA THR A 108 -8.59 -1.05 15.15
C THR A 108 -8.42 -0.34 16.49
N ARG A 109 -8.44 1.00 16.47
CA ARG A 109 -8.39 1.83 17.67
C ARG A 109 -9.54 1.47 18.60
N ASP A 110 -9.23 1.42 19.88
CA ASP A 110 -10.19 1.05 20.91
C ASP A 110 -9.91 1.87 22.18
N PRO A 111 -10.95 2.47 22.80
CA PRO A 111 -10.77 3.31 24.00
C PRO A 111 -10.24 2.56 25.22
N VAL A 112 -10.46 1.24 25.29
CA VAL A 112 -10.13 0.42 26.46
C VAL A 112 -8.77 -0.25 26.27
N SER A 113 -8.53 -0.84 25.10
CA SER A 113 -7.27 -1.52 24.81
C SER A 113 -6.95 -1.48 23.32
N SER A 114 -6.17 -0.48 22.92
CA SER A 114 -5.67 -0.38 21.54
C SER A 114 -4.55 -1.41 21.31
N PRO A 115 -4.59 -2.16 20.18
CA PRO A 115 -3.57 -3.15 19.88
C PRO A 115 -2.22 -2.49 19.54
N ASP A 116 -1.14 -3.25 19.69
CA ASP A 116 0.17 -2.82 19.20
C ASP A 116 0.20 -3.01 17.68
N VAL A 117 0.27 -1.90 16.94
CA VAL A 117 0.30 -1.89 15.47
C VAL A 117 1.63 -1.31 15.00
N LEU A 118 2.41 -2.14 14.30
CA LEU A 118 3.77 -1.82 13.88
C LEU A 118 3.91 -1.94 12.36
N LEU A 119 4.67 -1.02 11.76
CA LEU A 119 5.21 -1.19 10.43
C LEU A 119 6.55 -1.90 10.54
N LYS A 120 6.61 -3.17 10.12
CA LYS A 120 7.85 -3.91 9.98
C LYS A 120 8.40 -3.72 8.57
N TRP A 121 9.59 -3.13 8.49
CA TRP A 121 10.29 -3.00 7.22
C TRP A 121 10.53 -4.40 6.60
N PRO A 122 10.29 -4.60 5.30
CA PRO A 122 10.10 -3.55 4.32
C PRO A 122 8.68 -3.24 3.84
N ASN A 123 7.66 -3.96 4.31
CA ASN A 123 6.33 -3.89 3.71
C ASN A 123 5.22 -4.56 4.54
N ASP A 124 5.44 -4.84 5.82
CA ASP A 124 4.52 -5.65 6.61
C ASP A 124 3.90 -4.81 7.74
N ILE A 125 2.58 -4.84 7.88
CA ILE A 125 1.92 -4.31 9.08
C ILE A 125 1.65 -5.48 10.02
N LEU A 126 2.13 -5.32 11.25
CA LEU A 126 1.93 -6.26 12.33
C LEU A 126 0.89 -5.71 13.31
N MET A 127 0.08 -6.60 13.86
CA MET A 127 -0.81 -6.36 14.98
C MET A 127 -0.55 -7.39 16.05
N ASN A 128 -0.18 -6.97 17.25
CA ASN A 128 0.23 -7.84 18.36
C ASN A 128 1.29 -8.88 17.90
N GLY A 129 2.29 -8.42 17.14
CA GLY A 129 3.37 -9.26 16.61
C GLY A 129 3.00 -10.17 15.43
N ARG A 130 1.73 -10.22 14.99
CA ARG A 130 1.27 -11.05 13.86
C ARG A 130 0.99 -10.21 12.62
N LYS A 131 1.29 -10.73 11.44
CA LYS A 131 1.13 -10.01 10.18
C LYS A 131 -0.33 -9.93 9.74
N VAL A 132 -0.85 -8.71 9.61
CA VAL A 132 -2.22 -8.44 9.16
C VAL A 132 -2.28 -7.81 7.77
N CYS A 133 -1.24 -7.11 7.33
CA CYS A 133 -1.20 -6.46 6.02
C CYS A 133 0.19 -6.60 5.38
N GLY A 134 0.21 -6.69 4.05
CA GLY A 134 1.43 -6.69 3.24
C GLY A 134 1.27 -5.84 2.00
N LEU A 135 2.34 -5.13 1.64
CA LEU A 135 2.37 -4.28 0.45
C LEU A 135 3.30 -4.86 -0.64
N LEU A 136 2.94 -4.63 -1.90
CA LEU A 136 3.74 -4.89 -3.09
C LEU A 136 3.72 -3.64 -3.97
N VAL A 137 4.89 -3.11 -4.29
CA VAL A 137 5.03 -1.94 -5.18
C VAL A 137 5.76 -2.38 -6.44
N GLU A 138 5.18 -2.10 -7.60
CA GLU A 138 5.80 -2.32 -8.90
C GLU A 138 5.70 -1.05 -9.74
N VAL A 139 6.70 -0.82 -10.60
CA VAL A 139 6.72 0.30 -11.55
C VAL A 139 6.57 -0.24 -12.96
N VAL A 140 5.74 0.39 -13.77
CA VAL A 140 5.51 0.04 -15.19
C VAL A 140 5.44 1.33 -16.01
N GLY A 141 6.56 1.74 -16.59
CA GLY A 141 6.66 3.04 -17.26
C GLY A 141 6.31 4.18 -16.30
N LYS A 142 5.30 4.99 -16.64
CA LYS A 142 4.81 6.10 -15.78
C LYS A 142 3.92 5.66 -14.60
N TRP A 143 3.65 4.37 -14.46
CA TRP A 143 2.68 3.85 -13.50
C TRP A 143 3.36 3.26 -12.26
N VAL A 144 2.79 3.57 -11.09
CA VAL A 144 3.05 2.85 -9.84
C VAL A 144 1.86 1.94 -9.56
N LEU A 145 2.11 0.66 -9.39
CA LEU A 145 1.12 -0.34 -8.98
C LEU A 145 1.34 -0.69 -7.51
N VAL A 146 0.41 -0.29 -6.66
CA VAL A 146 0.45 -0.54 -5.21
C VAL A 146 -0.56 -1.63 -4.86
N GLY A 147 -0.07 -2.87 -4.78
CA GLY A 147 -0.82 -4.00 -4.24
C GLY A 147 -0.84 -3.96 -2.71
N VAL A 148 -2.03 -4.00 -2.12
CA VAL A 148 -2.23 -4.12 -0.67
C VAL A 148 -3.10 -5.34 -0.41
N GLY A 149 -2.53 -6.31 0.31
CA GLY A 149 -3.26 -7.46 0.82
C GLY A 149 -3.42 -7.32 2.33
N MET A 150 -4.66 -7.23 2.80
CA MET A 150 -4.97 -7.10 4.22
C MET A 150 -5.92 -8.22 4.66
N ASN A 151 -5.52 -8.98 5.67
CA ASN A 151 -6.37 -9.96 6.32
C ASN A 151 -7.36 -9.22 7.23
N VAL A 152 -8.66 -9.28 6.93
CA VAL A 152 -9.68 -8.47 7.63
C VAL A 152 -10.66 -9.36 8.39
N ASN A 153 -11.60 -9.99 7.69
CA ASN A 153 -12.60 -10.90 8.24
C ASN A 153 -12.37 -12.37 7.79
N ASN A 154 -11.36 -12.61 6.95
CA ASN A 154 -10.98 -13.97 6.55
C ASN A 154 -10.28 -14.72 7.68
N ALA A 155 -10.33 -16.05 7.63
CA ALA A 155 -9.37 -16.86 8.38
C ALA A 155 -7.97 -16.60 7.80
N ALA A 156 -7.06 -16.05 8.61
CA ALA A 156 -5.70 -15.83 8.16
C ALA A 156 -4.99 -17.18 8.08
N PRO A 157 -4.18 -17.43 7.04
CA PRO A 157 -3.49 -18.70 6.92
C PRO A 157 -2.49 -18.87 8.06
N ASP A 158 -2.58 -19.99 8.76
CA ASP A 158 -1.68 -20.37 9.86
C ASP A 158 -0.34 -20.89 9.32
N VAL A 159 0.36 -20.03 8.57
CA VAL A 159 1.64 -20.35 7.96
C VAL A 159 2.68 -19.37 8.46
N ILE A 160 3.67 -19.89 9.19
CA ILE A 160 4.89 -19.16 9.54
C ILE A 160 5.64 -18.86 8.25
N ARG A 161 5.65 -17.59 7.84
CA ARG A 161 6.38 -17.16 6.65
C ARG A 161 7.86 -16.99 6.97
N MET A 162 8.73 -16.97 5.94
CA MET A 162 10.15 -16.61 6.12
C MET A 162 10.28 -15.32 6.94
N GLY A 163 10.95 -15.43 8.09
CA GLY A 163 11.02 -14.38 9.11
C GLY A 163 10.26 -14.68 10.40
N GLY A 164 9.61 -15.85 10.53
CA GLY A 164 9.07 -16.36 11.79
C GLY A 164 7.76 -15.73 12.25
N ILE A 165 7.11 -14.92 11.41
CA ILE A 165 5.91 -14.16 11.78
C ILE A 165 4.67 -14.88 11.27
N ALA A 166 3.79 -15.24 12.20
CA ALA A 166 2.47 -15.78 11.89
C ALA A 166 1.56 -14.69 11.30
N ALA A 167 0.64 -15.08 10.42
CA ALA A 167 -0.41 -14.18 9.95
C ALA A 167 -1.59 -14.15 10.93
N ALA A 168 -2.32 -13.04 10.94
CA ALA A 168 -3.61 -12.92 11.60
C ALA A 168 -4.49 -11.98 10.77
N SER A 169 -5.80 -12.01 11.02
CA SER A 169 -6.76 -11.05 10.52
C SER A 169 -7.09 -9.99 11.56
N LEU A 170 -7.60 -8.82 11.12
CA LEU A 170 -8.08 -7.80 12.05
C LEU A 170 -9.18 -8.36 12.97
N ARG A 171 -10.08 -9.21 12.43
CA ARG A 171 -11.12 -9.88 13.20
C ARG A 171 -10.56 -10.78 14.29
N GLU A 172 -9.57 -11.61 13.99
CA GLU A 172 -8.93 -12.49 14.99
C GLU A 172 -8.17 -11.69 16.06
N CYS A 173 -7.61 -10.54 15.70
CA CYS A 173 -6.91 -9.67 16.66
C CYS A 173 -7.85 -8.84 17.55
N ARG A 174 -9.06 -8.52 17.07
CA ARG A 174 -10.00 -7.62 17.76
C ARG A 174 -11.29 -8.27 18.24
N GLY A 175 -11.59 -9.50 17.83
CA GLY A 175 -12.81 -10.20 18.19
C GLY A 175 -14.09 -9.61 17.58
N ARG A 176 -13.99 -8.78 16.53
CA ARG A 176 -15.13 -8.17 15.83
C ARG A 176 -14.90 -8.08 14.33
N GLU A 177 -15.98 -8.06 13.55
CA GLU A 177 -15.89 -7.84 12.10
C GLU A 177 -15.67 -6.36 11.76
N PHE A 178 -15.16 -6.14 10.56
CA PHE A 178 -14.88 -4.83 9.99
C PHE A 178 -15.63 -4.64 8.67
N ASP A 179 -16.11 -3.42 8.45
CA ASP A 179 -16.69 -3.01 7.18
C ASP A 179 -15.60 -2.90 6.10
N LEU A 180 -15.62 -3.81 5.13
CA LEU A 180 -14.65 -3.85 4.04
C LEU A 180 -14.78 -2.63 3.11
N ASP A 181 -15.99 -2.09 2.94
CA ASP A 181 -16.22 -0.96 2.06
C ASP A 181 -15.63 0.31 2.66
N ARG A 182 -15.95 0.58 3.94
CA ARG A 182 -15.34 1.69 4.67
C ARG A 182 -13.81 1.58 4.69
N LEU A 183 -13.28 0.42 5.04
CA LEU A 183 -11.84 0.19 5.09
C LEU A 183 -11.16 0.36 3.73
N SER A 184 -11.84 -0.01 2.64
CA SER A 184 -11.33 0.20 1.28
C SER A 184 -11.26 1.67 0.88
N LEU A 185 -12.23 2.48 1.33
CA LEU A 185 -12.25 3.92 1.10
C LEU A 185 -11.14 4.62 1.90
N ASP A 186 -11.00 4.28 3.19
CA ASP A 186 -9.94 4.80 4.05
C ASP A 186 -8.55 4.45 3.48
N LEU A 187 -8.37 3.20 3.02
CA LEU A 187 -7.14 2.74 2.38
C LEU A 187 -6.84 3.53 1.10
N ARG A 188 -7.83 3.68 0.22
CA ARG A 188 -7.68 4.45 -1.02
C ARG A 188 -7.23 5.87 -0.73
N GLU A 189 -7.88 6.53 0.21
CA GLU A 189 -7.55 7.91 0.58
C GLU A 189 -6.11 8.00 1.07
N HIS A 190 -5.71 7.21 2.07
CA HIS A 190 -4.38 7.29 2.66
C HIS A 190 -3.27 6.92 1.66
N VAL A 191 -3.47 5.90 0.84
CA VAL A 191 -2.49 5.49 -0.18
C VAL A 191 -2.35 6.55 -1.27
N VAL A 192 -3.46 7.11 -1.78
CA VAL A 192 -3.41 8.18 -2.78
C VAL A 192 -2.76 9.45 -2.21
N GLN A 193 -3.05 9.80 -0.95
CA GLN A 193 -2.40 10.91 -0.25
C GLN A 193 -0.89 10.71 -0.12
N ALA A 194 -0.43 9.48 0.11
CA ALA A 194 1.00 9.14 0.15
C ALA A 194 1.66 9.15 -1.24
N LEU A 195 0.93 8.77 -2.30
CA LEU A 195 1.38 8.80 -3.69
C LEU A 195 1.48 10.22 -4.27
N ARG A 196 0.65 11.15 -3.77
CA ARG A 196 0.63 12.56 -4.22
C ARG A 196 1.75 13.41 -3.62
N ARG A 197 2.30 13.01 -2.48
CA ARG A 197 3.36 13.75 -1.77
C ARG A 197 4.69 13.09 -2.03
N ASP A 198 5.73 13.86 -2.33
CA ASP A 198 7.10 13.36 -2.48
C ASP A 198 7.77 12.97 -1.15
N ARG A 199 7.20 13.42 -0.02
CA ARG A 199 7.71 13.20 1.34
C ARG A 199 6.62 12.92 2.38
N LEU A 200 7.00 12.35 3.52
CA LEU A 200 6.13 12.21 4.69
C LEU A 200 5.81 13.57 5.31
N THR A 201 4.60 13.72 5.87
CA THR A 201 4.26 14.87 6.70
C THR A 201 4.94 14.76 8.08
N PRO A 202 5.16 15.87 8.80
CA PRO A 202 5.69 15.82 10.17
C PRO A 202 4.86 14.93 11.10
N GLU A 203 3.54 14.97 10.95
CA GLU A 203 2.61 14.14 11.72
C GLU A 203 2.79 12.65 11.42
N SER A 204 2.76 12.25 10.14
CA SER A 204 2.97 10.84 9.75
C SER A 204 4.36 10.35 10.11
N LEU A 205 5.38 11.21 10.04
CA LEU A 205 6.73 10.90 10.51
C LEU A 205 6.75 10.61 12.01
N GLY A 206 6.17 11.50 12.83
CA GLY A 206 6.10 11.31 14.28
C GLY A 206 5.34 10.05 14.67
N PHE A 207 4.21 9.81 14.00
CA PHE A 207 3.40 8.61 14.17
C PHE A 207 4.16 7.32 13.83
N ALA A 208 4.90 7.33 12.71
CA ALA A 208 5.68 6.19 12.24
C ALA A 208 6.91 5.90 13.10
N ARG A 209 7.61 6.92 13.62
CA ARG A 209 8.83 6.72 14.44
C ARG A 209 8.59 5.79 15.63
N ALA A 210 7.45 5.93 16.30
CA ALA A 210 7.10 5.10 17.46
C ALA A 210 6.66 3.66 17.09
N ARG A 211 6.47 3.37 15.80
CA ARG A 211 5.82 2.14 15.31
C ARG A 211 6.62 1.42 14.22
N LEU A 212 7.79 1.93 13.86
CA LEU A 212 8.63 1.38 12.81
C LEU A 212 9.65 0.43 13.40
N VAL A 213 9.69 -0.80 12.88
CA VAL A 213 10.63 -1.83 13.35
C VAL A 213 11.37 -2.51 12.19
N GLY A 214 12.56 -3.04 12.51
CA GLY A 214 13.44 -3.72 11.56
C GLY A 214 14.49 -2.79 10.94
N ALA A 215 15.56 -3.37 10.40
CA ALA A 215 16.64 -2.62 9.74
C ALA A 215 16.47 -2.65 8.21
N PRO A 216 16.85 -1.59 7.46
CA PRO A 216 17.36 -0.28 7.92
C PRO A 216 16.24 0.78 8.04
N ALA A 217 15.15 0.47 8.72
CA ALA A 217 13.90 1.24 8.61
C ALA A 217 14.02 2.70 9.04
N GLU A 218 14.71 3.00 10.15
CA GLU A 218 14.89 4.36 10.65
C GLU A 218 15.57 5.29 9.63
N LYS A 219 16.67 4.84 9.02
CA LYS A 219 17.40 5.61 7.99
C LYS A 219 16.50 5.90 6.79
N LEU A 220 15.67 4.94 6.40
CA LEU A 220 14.74 5.10 5.28
C LEU A 220 13.58 6.04 5.63
N LEU A 221 13.12 6.01 6.87
CA LEU A 221 12.10 6.94 7.37
C LEU A 221 12.59 8.39 7.31
N GLU A 222 13.82 8.64 7.76
CA GLU A 222 14.45 9.95 7.64
C GLU A 222 14.62 10.38 6.18
N ALA A 223 15.07 9.47 5.31
CA ALA A 223 15.22 9.75 3.89
C ALA A 223 13.87 10.07 3.22
N ALA A 224 12.78 9.40 3.63
CA ALA A 224 11.43 9.65 3.12
C ALA A 224 10.84 10.96 3.64
N ALA A 225 11.26 11.46 4.80
CA ALA A 225 10.86 12.77 5.32
C ALA A 225 11.65 13.93 4.67
N ASN A 226 12.93 13.70 4.40
CA ASN A 226 13.85 14.73 3.90
C ASN A 226 14.00 14.77 2.37
N ALA A 227 13.20 13.99 1.63
CA ALA A 227 13.21 14.00 0.18
C ALA A 227 12.95 15.44 -0.32
N ARG A 228 13.97 16.05 -0.94
CA ARG A 228 13.79 17.22 -1.80
C ARG A 228 13.45 16.69 -3.19
N THR A 229 12.50 17.31 -3.87
CA THR A 229 12.39 17.17 -5.33
C THR A 229 13.77 17.41 -5.92
N GLU A 230 14.38 16.37 -6.48
CA GLU A 230 15.53 16.53 -7.38
C GLU A 230 15.00 17.24 -8.64
N SER A 231 14.91 18.57 -8.58
CA SER A 231 14.50 19.44 -9.68
C SER A 231 15.20 20.80 -9.56
N ARG A 232 16.41 20.86 -10.11
CA ARG A 232 16.90 21.86 -11.09
C ARG A 232 18.44 21.82 -11.09
N ALA A 233 19.00 20.95 -11.91
CA ALA A 233 20.32 21.17 -12.49
C ALA A 233 20.08 21.36 -13.99
N GLY A 234 20.50 22.51 -14.52
CA GLY A 234 20.54 22.79 -15.96
C GLY A 234 19.54 23.83 -16.46
N ASN A 235 19.67 25.09 -16.02
CA ASN A 235 19.65 26.20 -16.96
C ASN A 235 20.32 27.43 -16.29
N ASP A 236 21.64 27.41 -16.32
CA ASP A 236 22.47 28.60 -16.30
C ASP A 236 23.62 28.31 -17.27
N SER A 237 23.41 28.67 -18.54
CA SER A 237 24.42 28.92 -19.58
C SER A 237 23.72 29.64 -20.73
#